data_AF-A0A6J4CZ17-F1
#
_entry.id   AF-A0A6J4CZ17-F1
#
_cell.length_a   1.000
_cell.length_b   1.000
_cell.length_c   1.000
_cell.angle_alpha   90.00
_cell.angle_beta   90.00
_cell.angle_gamma   90.00
#
_symmetry.space_group_name_H-M   'P 1'
#
loop_
_entity.id
_entity.type
_entity.pdbx_description
1 polymer ?
#
loop_
_entity_poly.entity_id
_entity_poly.type
_entity_poly.pdbx_seq_one_letter_code
_entity_poly.pdbx_strand_id
1 'polypeptide(L)'
;MAERIDKAFQRFFKKQGRPPRFKRVALYQSFTFKGGIGYKIQNNLISFNGYCFKFVKTYELEGKPKTITIKRDNLGDYFLCLVCEMEDKPKPAGSNNVGLDFGLKTFLTCSRHTSSITFIFL
;
A
#
# COMPACT_ATOMS: atom_id res chain seq x y z
N MET A 1 -6.51 -10.32 7.23
CA MET A 1 -7.80 -10.55 6.52
C MET A 1 -9.03 -10.46 7.44
N ALA A 2 -8.89 -10.76 8.74
CA ALA A 2 -9.97 -10.73 9.72
C ALA A 2 -10.75 -9.40 9.78
N GLU A 3 -10.08 -8.25 9.69
CA GLU A 3 -10.72 -6.94 9.91
C GLU A 3 -11.82 -6.57 8.91
N ARG A 4 -11.70 -6.97 7.63
CA ARG A 4 -12.76 -6.69 6.64
C ARG A 4 -14.05 -7.44 6.98
N ILE A 5 -13.90 -8.68 7.42
CA ILE A 5 -15.02 -9.55 7.79
C ILE A 5 -15.60 -9.09 9.13
N ASP A 6 -14.75 -8.73 10.09
CA ASP A 6 -15.17 -8.15 11.37
C ASP A 6 -16.01 -6.87 11.17
N LYS A 7 -15.53 -5.91 10.38
CA LYS A 7 -16.31 -4.70 10.03
C LYS A 7 -17.63 -5.03 9.33
N ALA A 8 -17.66 -6.05 8.47
CA ALA A 8 -18.88 -6.49 7.82
C ALA A 8 -19.87 -7.09 8.82
N PHE A 9 -19.40 -7.87 9.80
CA PHE A 9 -20.24 -8.38 10.90
C PHE A 9 -20.75 -7.25 11.79
N GLN A 10 -19.90 -6.29 12.16
CA GLN A 10 -20.34 -5.11 12.92
C GLN A 10 -21.47 -4.35 12.22
N ARG A 11 -21.41 -4.18 10.89
CA ARG A 11 -22.49 -3.58 10.08
C ARG A 11 -23.73 -4.44 10.03
N PHE A 12 -23.57 -5.76 9.90
CA PHE A 12 -24.69 -6.71 9.92
C PHE A 12 -25.47 -6.63 11.24
N PHE A 13 -24.79 -6.63 12.39
CA PHE A 13 -25.44 -6.50 13.70
C PHE A 13 -26.11 -5.14 13.91
N LYS A 14 -25.58 -4.08 13.30
CA LYS A 14 -26.23 -2.75 13.25
C LYS A 14 -27.43 -2.67 12.28
N LYS A 15 -27.81 -3.79 11.64
CA LYS A 15 -28.86 -3.86 10.60
C LYS A 15 -28.59 -2.96 9.38
N GLN A 16 -27.32 -2.65 9.12
CA GLN A 16 -26.87 -1.79 8.02
C GLN A 16 -26.37 -2.60 6.79
N GLY A 17 -26.54 -3.92 6.81
CA GLY A 17 -26.06 -4.79 5.74
C GLY A 17 -26.53 -6.23 5.89
N ARG A 18 -26.23 -7.04 4.89
CA ARG A 18 -26.51 -8.48 4.87
C ARG A 18 -25.43 -9.25 5.65
N PRO A 19 -25.71 -10.51 6.09
CA PRO A 19 -24.71 -11.37 6.68
C PRO A 19 -23.46 -11.48 5.77
N PRO A 20 -22.24 -11.30 6.31
CA PRO A 20 -21.02 -11.42 5.53
C PRO A 20 -20.84 -12.85 5.01
N ARG A 21 -20.38 -12.99 3.76
CA ARG A 21 -20.03 -14.29 3.17
C ARG A 21 -18.51 -14.42 3.02
N PHE A 22 -17.95 -15.54 3.44
CA PHE A 22 -16.54 -15.86 3.23
C PHE A 22 -16.29 -16.19 1.76
N LYS A 23 -15.21 -15.65 1.20
CA LYS A 23 -14.75 -16.03 -0.14
C LYS A 23 -14.08 -17.40 -0.04
N ARG A 24 -14.09 -18.20 -1.10
CA ARG A 24 -13.27 -19.43 -1.15
C ARG A 24 -11.79 -19.06 -1.06
N VAL A 25 -10.99 -19.89 -0.38
CA VAL A 25 -9.55 -19.66 -0.17
C VAL A 25 -8.83 -19.35 -1.49
N ALA A 26 -9.07 -20.17 -2.51
CA ALA A 26 -8.48 -20.03 -3.85
C ALA A 26 -8.77 -18.70 -4.56
N LEU A 27 -9.83 -17.99 -4.14
CA LEU A 27 -10.22 -16.72 -4.73
C LEU A 27 -9.60 -15.52 -4.02
N TYR A 28 -8.96 -15.69 -2.86
CA TYR A 28 -8.23 -14.58 -2.24
C TYR A 28 -6.93 -14.34 -2.99
N GLN A 29 -6.80 -13.16 -3.57
CA GLN A 29 -5.61 -12.73 -4.31
C GLN A 29 -4.60 -12.03 -3.41
N SER A 30 -4.96 -11.67 -2.18
CA SER A 30 -4.00 -11.04 -1.28
C SER A 30 -4.34 -11.29 0.17
N PHE A 31 -3.31 -11.20 1.01
CA PHE A 31 -3.46 -11.14 2.45
C PHE A 31 -2.42 -10.20 3.04
N THR A 32 -2.76 -9.63 4.18
CA THR A 32 -2.02 -8.54 4.80
C THR A 32 -1.73 -8.85 6.25
N PHE A 33 -0.47 -8.68 6.65
CA PHE A 33 0.00 -8.61 8.01
C PHE A 33 0.06 -7.15 8.46
N LYS A 34 -0.48 -6.86 9.65
CA LYS A 34 -0.48 -5.52 10.25
C LYS A 34 0.39 -5.51 11.50
N GLY A 35 1.07 -4.39 11.74
CA GLY A 35 1.71 -4.10 13.04
C GLY A 35 3.00 -4.87 13.31
N GLY A 36 3.73 -5.29 12.27
CA GLY A 36 5.04 -5.95 12.45
C GLY A 36 5.00 -7.37 13.04
N ILE A 37 3.82 -7.97 13.19
CA ILE A 37 3.62 -9.27 13.85
C ILE A 37 3.24 -10.33 12.81
N GLY A 38 3.70 -11.56 13.02
CA GLY A 38 3.33 -12.73 12.20
C GLY A 38 4.18 -12.93 10.95
N TYR A 39 5.22 -12.11 10.77
CA TYR A 39 6.21 -12.28 9.72
C TYR A 39 7.60 -11.82 10.22
N LYS A 40 8.65 -12.24 9.51
CA LYS A 40 10.02 -11.76 9.69
C LYS A 40 10.64 -11.49 8.33
N ILE A 41 11.28 -10.34 8.15
CA ILE A 41 12.10 -10.06 6.96
C ILE A 41 13.57 -10.02 7.40
N GLN A 42 14.40 -10.79 6.71
CA GLN A 42 15.85 -10.78 6.86
C GLN A 42 16.48 -10.82 5.47
N ASN A 43 17.26 -9.80 5.13
CA ASN A 43 17.84 -9.62 3.79
C ASN A 43 16.75 -9.69 2.71
N ASN A 44 16.78 -10.73 1.88
CA ASN A 44 15.86 -10.97 0.77
C ASN A 44 14.94 -12.18 1.06
N LEU A 45 14.75 -12.50 2.34
CA LEU A 45 13.92 -13.60 2.81
C LEU A 45 12.76 -13.04 3.63
N ILE A 46 11.56 -13.55 3.36
CA ILE A 46 10.39 -13.34 4.20
C ILE A 46 9.94 -14.67 4.79
N SER A 47 9.76 -14.69 6.11
CA SER A 47 9.30 -15.87 6.85
C SER A 47 7.98 -15.60 7.54
N PHE A 48 7.02 -16.51 7.43
CA PHE A 48 5.74 -16.46 8.16
C PHE A 48 5.15 -17.86 8.26
N ASN A 49 4.43 -18.17 9.35
CA ASN A 49 3.81 -19.48 9.59
C ASN A 49 4.74 -20.69 9.36
N GLY A 50 6.03 -20.56 9.70
CA GLY A 50 7.03 -21.63 9.52
C GLY A 50 7.59 -21.77 8.09
N TYR A 51 7.08 -21.00 7.13
CA TYR A 51 7.60 -20.96 5.76
C TYR A 51 8.63 -19.84 5.59
N CYS A 52 9.50 -19.99 4.60
CA CYS A 52 10.53 -19.01 4.24
C CYS A 52 10.61 -18.89 2.72
N PHE A 53 10.46 -17.68 2.20
CA PHE A 53 10.44 -17.39 0.76
C PHE A 53 11.49 -16.35 0.42
N LYS A 54 12.21 -16.57 -0.70
CA LYS A 54 13.12 -15.58 -1.27
C LYS A 54 12.34 -14.62 -2.17
N PHE A 55 12.64 -13.33 -2.06
CA PHE A 55 12.08 -12.29 -2.93
C PHE A 55 13.19 -11.42 -3.51
N VAL A 56 12.90 -10.72 -4.59
CA VAL A 56 13.79 -9.73 -5.19
C VAL A 56 13.40 -8.35 -4.67
N LYS A 57 14.37 -7.58 -4.15
CA LYS A 57 14.15 -6.20 -3.73
C LYS A 57 14.16 -5.30 -4.96
N THR A 58 13.08 -4.57 -5.18
CA THR A 58 13.05 -3.47 -6.17
C THR A 58 13.71 -2.20 -5.61
N TYR A 59 13.60 -2.00 -4.29
CA TYR A 59 14.14 -0.85 -3.56
C TYR A 59 14.72 -1.32 -2.22
N GLU A 60 15.66 -0.54 -1.67
CA GLU A 60 16.15 -0.80 -0.32
C GLU A 60 15.07 -0.51 0.72
N LEU A 61 15.05 -1.31 1.79
CA LEU A 61 14.04 -1.17 2.83
C LEU A 61 14.46 -0.12 3.85
N GLU A 62 13.94 1.09 3.69
CA GLU A 62 14.10 2.18 4.65
C GLU A 62 12.89 2.29 5.57
N GLY A 63 13.14 2.64 6.84
CA GLY A 63 12.10 2.85 7.85
C GLY A 63 11.56 1.56 8.48
N LYS A 64 10.55 1.72 9.34
CA LYS A 64 9.95 0.61 10.09
C LYS A 64 8.75 0.04 9.31
N PRO A 65 8.72 -1.26 8.98
CA PRO A 65 7.56 -1.87 8.31
C PRO A 65 6.29 -1.78 9.16
N LYS A 66 5.28 -1.09 8.65
CA LYS A 66 3.95 -0.97 9.26
C LYS A 66 3.03 -2.10 8.82
N THR A 67 3.03 -2.36 7.52
CA THR A 67 2.11 -3.29 6.87
C THR A 67 2.81 -4.05 5.77
N ILE A 68 2.56 -5.35 5.69
CA ILE A 68 3.03 -6.21 4.59
C ILE A 68 1.85 -6.85 3.93
N THR A 69 1.75 -6.74 2.61
CA THR A 69 0.75 -7.42 1.82
C THR A 69 1.43 -8.34 0.82
N ILE A 70 1.06 -9.62 0.86
CA ILE A 70 1.42 -10.56 -0.20
C ILE A 70 0.23 -10.59 -1.17
N LYS A 71 0.50 -10.25 -2.43
CA LYS A 71 -0.50 -10.17 -3.50
C LYS A 71 -0.13 -11.14 -4.61
N ARG A 72 -1.13 -11.84 -5.15
CA ARG A 72 -1.05 -12.64 -6.37
C ARG A 72 -1.78 -11.90 -7.48
N ASP A 73 -1.17 -11.82 -8.65
CA ASP A 73 -1.85 -11.30 -9.84
C ASP A 73 -2.71 -12.38 -10.54
N ASN A 74 -3.16 -12.07 -11.75
CA ASN A 74 -3.95 -13.01 -12.55
C ASN A 74 -3.10 -14.06 -13.28
N LEU A 75 -1.80 -13.79 -13.49
CA LEU A 75 -0.85 -14.72 -14.09
C LEU A 75 -0.32 -15.75 -13.08
N GLY A 76 -0.49 -15.46 -11.78
CA GLY A 76 -0.04 -16.31 -10.68
C GLY A 76 1.21 -15.79 -9.98
N ASP A 77 1.76 -14.65 -10.41
CA ASP A 77 2.95 -14.05 -9.84
C ASP A 77 2.66 -13.43 -8.48
N TYR A 78 3.62 -13.58 -7.57
CA TYR A 78 3.52 -13.10 -6.20
C TYR A 78 4.36 -11.85 -5.98
N PHE A 79 3.73 -10.85 -5.38
CA PHE A 79 4.32 -9.56 -5.07
C PHE A 79 4.28 -9.32 -3.56
N LEU A 80 5.40 -8.83 -3.03
CA LEU A 80 5.53 -8.39 -1.66
C LEU A 80 5.42 -6.86 -1.61
N CYS A 81 4.29 -6.34 -1.12
CA CYS A 81 4.06 -4.91 -0.97
C CYS A 81 4.30 -4.49 0.48
N LEU A 82 5.28 -3.62 0.69
CA LEU A 82 5.73 -3.16 2.00
C LEU A 82 5.35 -1.69 2.18
N VAL A 83 4.72 -1.38 3.31
CA VAL A 83 4.45 0.01 3.72
C VAL A 83 5.28 0.29 4.95
N CYS A 84 6.22 1.21 4.84
CA CYS A 84 7.12 1.61 5.92
C CYS A 84 6.73 2.98 6.48
N GLU A 85 6.89 3.15 7.78
CA GLU A 85 6.90 4.45 8.43
C GLU A 85 8.33 4.99 8.43
N MET A 86 8.49 6.23 7.97
CA MET A 86 9.75 6.96 7.93
C MET A 86 9.54 8.30 8.61
N GLU A 87 10.56 8.76 9.34
CA GLU A 87 10.56 10.12 9.88
C GLU A 87 10.64 11.12 8.72
N ASP A 88 9.70 12.07 8.72
CA ASP A 88 9.76 13.17 7.78
C ASP A 88 10.94 14.08 8.14
N LYS A 89 11.79 14.38 7.16
CA LYS A 89 12.87 15.36 7.28
C LYS A 89 12.51 16.53 6.37
N PRO A 90 11.58 17.40 6.79
CA PRO A 90 11.16 18.51 5.97
C PRO A 90 12.36 19.40 5.70
N LYS A 91 12.65 19.63 4.42
CA LYS A 91 13.62 20.64 4.03
C LYS A 91 13.04 22.01 4.39
N PRO A 92 13.85 22.96 4.87
CA PRO A 92 13.37 24.31 5.15
C PRO A 92 12.71 24.87 3.89
N ALA A 93 11.50 25.41 4.04
CA ALA A 93 10.80 26.05 2.95
C ALA A 93 11.64 27.23 2.46
N GLY A 94 11.99 27.23 1.16
CA GLY A 94 12.65 28.38 0.55
C GLY A 94 11.73 29.61 0.59
N SER A 95 12.30 30.80 0.50
CA SER A 95 11.54 32.08 0.47
C SER A 95 10.60 32.23 -0.74
N ASN A 96 10.67 31.30 -1.70
CA ASN A 96 9.86 31.30 -2.91
C ASN A 96 8.62 30.44 -2.73
N ASN A 97 7.48 31.06 -2.43
CA ASN A 97 6.18 30.39 -2.44
C ASN A 97 5.71 30.21 -3.89
N VAL A 98 5.27 29.01 -4.23
CA VAL A 98 4.72 28.67 -5.55
C VAL A 98 3.38 27.98 -5.37
N GLY A 99 2.35 28.46 -6.06
CA GLY A 99 1.05 27.79 -6.13
C GLY A 99 1.07 26.70 -7.20
N LEU A 100 0.60 25.51 -6.86
CA LEU A 100 0.41 24.38 -7.75
C LEU A 100 -1.10 24.09 -7.88
N ASP A 101 -1.63 24.16 -9.09
CA ASP A 101 -3.03 23.84 -9.39
C ASP A 101 -3.12 22.63 -10.34
N PHE A 102 -3.99 21.68 -9.99
CA PHE A 102 -4.18 20.44 -10.75
C PHE A 102 -5.50 20.51 -11.54
N GLY A 103 -5.39 20.64 -12.86
CA GLY A 103 -6.54 20.77 -13.76
C GLY A 103 -6.77 19.54 -14.61
N LEU A 104 -8.02 19.35 -15.05
CA LEU A 104 -8.38 18.28 -16.01
C LEU A 104 -7.78 18.53 -17.40
N LYS A 105 -7.65 19.80 -17.80
CA LYS A 105 -7.07 20.21 -19.09
C LYS A 105 -5.54 20.35 -19.03
N THR A 106 -5.04 20.82 -17.90
CA THR A 106 -3.60 21.01 -17.63
C THR A 106 -3.28 20.33 -16.32
N PHE A 107 -2.55 19.21 -16.37
CA PHE A 107 -2.29 18.37 -15.19
C PHE A 107 -1.67 19.16 -14.03
N LEU A 108 -0.73 20.07 -14.31
CA LEU A 108 -0.09 20.91 -13.30
C LEU A 108 0.17 22.31 -13.83
N THR A 109 -0.42 23.32 -13.20
CA THR A 109 -0.19 24.74 -13.48
C THR A 109 0.55 25.37 -12.31
N CYS A 110 1.68 26.01 -12.61
CA CYS A 110 2.51 26.72 -11.64
C CYS A 110 2.27 28.24 -11.74
N SER A 111 2.21 28.95 -10.62
CA SER A 111 2.00 30.41 -10.58
C SER A 111 3.03 31.22 -11.39
N ARG A 112 4.20 30.64 -11.70
CA ARG A 112 5.21 31.20 -12.62
C ARG A 112 4.89 31.03 -14.12
N HIS A 113 3.68 30.61 -14.48
CA HIS A 113 3.21 30.43 -15.87
C HIS A 113 4.05 29.42 -16.68
N THR A 114 4.71 28.48 -16.00
CA THR A 114 5.36 27.35 -16.65
C THR A 114 4.41 26.16 -16.59
N SER A 115 3.69 25.90 -17.68
CA SER A 115 2.83 24.73 -17.82
C SER A 115 3.69 23.52 -18.17
N SER A 116 3.98 22.66 -17.18
CA SER A 116 4.70 21.41 -17.44
C SER A 116 3.68 20.34 -17.83
N ILE A 117 3.50 20.12 -19.14
CA ILE A 117 2.71 19.01 -19.64
C ILE A 117 3.58 17.76 -19.59
N THR A 118 3.30 16.83 -18.68
CA THR A 118 3.61 15.43 -18.94
C THR A 118 2.64 14.52 -18.18
N PHE A 119 1.72 13.89 -18.92
CA PHE A 119 1.11 12.64 -18.49
C PHE A 119 2.18 11.55 -18.63
N ILE A 120 2.93 11.28 -17.57
CA ILE A 120 3.61 9.98 -17.43
C ILE A 120 2.69 9.14 -16.56
N PHE A 121 1.87 8.32 -17.20
CA PHE A 121 1.30 7.16 -16.53
C PHE A 121 2.46 6.21 -16.19
N LEU A 122 2.60 5.89 -14.91
CA LEU A 122 3.44 4.81 -14.38
C LEU A 122 2.52 3.83 -13.66
#